data_AF-A0A7I7MU21-F1
#
_entry.id   AF-A0A7I7MU21-F1
#
_cell.length_a   1.000
_cell.length_b   1.000
_cell.length_c   1.000
_cell.angle_alpha   90.00
_cell.angle_beta   90.00
_cell.angle_gamma   90.00
#
_symmetry.space_group_name_H-M   'P 1'
#
loop_
_entity.id
_entity.type
_entity.pdbx_description
1 polymer ?
#
loop_
_entity_poly.entity_id
_entity_poly.type
_entity_poly.pdbx_seq_one_letter_code
_entity_poly.pdbx_strand_id
1 'polypeptide(L)' 'MSLVVAAPDALVATATELAGIGSALSAANLAAAAPTTGVLAAGADEVSAAVAALFPGTRRPIRR' A
#
# COMPACT_ATOMS: atom_id res chain seq x y z
N MET A 1 32.94 -23.76 -18.21
CA MET A 1 32.62 -22.32 -18.08
C MET A 1 31.12 -22.16 -18.19
N SER A 2 30.47 -21.49 -17.25
CA SER A 2 29.01 -21.24 -17.32
C SER A 2 28.77 -19.88 -17.98
N LEU A 3 28.00 -19.86 -19.06
CA LEU A 3 27.53 -18.66 -19.74
C LEU A 3 26.12 -18.36 -19.22
N VAL A 4 25.99 -17.29 -18.45
CA VAL A 4 24.67 -16.75 -18.08
C VAL A 4 24.15 -15.96 -19.28
N VAL A 5 23.13 -16.49 -19.96
CA VAL A 5 22.40 -15.75 -21.00
C VAL A 5 21.30 -14.97 -20.30
N ALA A 6 21.51 -13.68 -20.05
CA ALA A 6 20.42 -12.78 -19.69
C ALA A 6 19.59 -12.52 -20.94
N ALA A 7 18.25 -12.61 -20.84
CA ALA A 7 17.32 -12.20 -21.89
C ALA A 7 16.89 -10.76 -21.61
N PRO A 8 17.54 -9.73 -22.20
CA PRO A 8 17.34 -8.34 -21.80
C PRO A 8 15.92 -7.86 -22.07
N ASP A 9 15.30 -8.30 -23.16
CA ASP A 9 13.93 -7.97 -23.51
C ASP A 9 12.92 -8.50 -22.48
N ALA A 10 13.15 -9.72 -21.96
CA ALA A 10 12.33 -10.28 -20.89
C ALA A 10 12.48 -9.47 -19.59
N LEU A 11 13.70 -9.01 -19.27
CA LEU A 11 13.92 -8.13 -18.12
C LEU A 11 13.19 -6.79 -18.27
N VAL A 12 13.25 -6.17 -19.45
CA VAL A 12 12.54 -4.91 -19.74
C VAL A 12 11.02 -5.09 -19.62
N ALA A 13 10.48 -6.19 -20.14
CA ALA A 13 9.06 -6.51 -19.99
C ALA A 13 8.68 -6.65 -18.50
N THR A 14 9.42 -7.44 -17.73
CA THR A 14 9.14 -7.61 -16.28
C THR A 14 9.26 -6.31 -15.49
N ALA A 15 10.22 -5.43 -15.82
CA ALA A 15 10.38 -4.14 -15.18
C ALA A 15 9.17 -3.23 -15.45
N THR A 16 8.63 -3.27 -16.67
CA THR A 16 7.43 -2.53 -17.07
C THR A 16 6.21 -3.03 -16.31
N GLU A 17 6.02 -4.34 -16.20
CA GLU A 17 4.94 -4.95 -15.42
C GLU A 17 5.04 -4.56 -13.94
N LEU A 18 6.23 -4.64 -13.34
CA LEU A 18 6.44 -4.23 -11.95
C LEU A 18 6.16 -2.75 -11.73
N ALA A 19 6.52 -1.88 -12.67
CA ALA A 19 6.18 -0.46 -12.62
C ALA A 19 4.66 -0.25 -12.69
N GLY A 20 3.95 -1.03 -13.52
CA GLY A 20 2.48 -1.05 -13.58
C GLY A 20 1.85 -1.45 -12.24
N ILE A 21 2.34 -2.53 -11.61
CA ILE A 21 1.89 -2.98 -10.29
C ILE A 21 2.14 -1.91 -9.23
N GLY A 22 3.33 -1.30 -9.22
CA GLY A 22 3.68 -0.24 -8.27
C GLY A 22 2.76 0.99 -8.40
N SER A 23 2.43 1.38 -9.64
CA SER A 23 1.49 2.46 -9.93
C SER A 23 0.08 2.14 -9.42
N ALA A 24 -0.45 0.96 -9.73
CA ALA A 24 -1.76 0.51 -9.27
C ALA A 24 -1.84 0.45 -7.74
N LEU A 25 -0.80 -0.07 -7.09
CA LEU A 25 -0.71 -0.12 -5.63
C LEU A 25 -0.68 1.28 -5.01
N SER A 26 0.03 2.23 -5.62
CA SER A 26 0.05 3.62 -5.17
C SER A 26 -1.34 4.25 -5.28
N ALA A 27 -2.02 4.08 -6.40
CA ALA A 27 -3.38 4.58 -6.59
C ALA A 27 -4.37 3.98 -5.58
N ALA A 28 -4.30 2.67 -5.35
CA ALA A 28 -5.12 1.99 -4.34
C ALA A 28 -4.84 2.52 -2.91
N ASN A 29 -3.57 2.76 -2.57
CA ASN A 29 -3.20 3.34 -1.29
C ASN A 29 -3.78 4.75 -1.09
N LEU A 30 -3.74 5.59 -2.13
CA LEU A 30 -4.33 6.93 -2.08
C LEU A 30 -5.85 6.87 -1.92
N ALA A 31 -6.53 5.98 -2.65
CA ALA A 31 -7.97 5.78 -2.53
C ALA A 31 -8.38 5.28 -1.13
N ALA A 32 -7.56 4.42 -0.52
CA ALA A 32 -7.81 3.87 0.81
C ALA A 32 -7.42 4.82 1.97
N ALA A 33 -6.59 5.84 1.72
CA ALA A 33 -6.09 6.72 2.78
C ALA A 33 -7.23 7.43 3.53
N ALA A 34 -8.07 8.17 2.80
CA ALA A 34 -9.18 8.91 3.40
C ALA A 34 -10.15 8.04 4.22
N PRO A 35 -10.70 6.92 3.70
CA PRO A 35 -11.64 6.09 4.47
C PRO A 35 -11.00 5.33 5.65
N THR A 36 -9.67 5.16 5.69
CA THR A 36 -9.00 4.44 6.79
C THR A 36 -8.40 5.37 7.85
N THR A 37 -8.12 6.63 7.53
CA THR A 37 -7.58 7.61 8.50
C THR A 37 -8.62 8.64 8.95
N GLY A 38 -9.70 8.85 8.20
CA GLY A 38 -10.74 9.84 8.48
C GLY A 38 -11.92 9.31 9.31
N VAL A 39 -11.72 8.26 10.11
CA VAL A 39 -12.80 7.64 10.89
C VAL A 39 -13.21 8.56 12.04
N LEU A 40 -14.48 9.00 12.05
CA LEU A 40 -15.06 9.78 13.13
C LEU A 40 -15.58 8.87 14.26
N ALA A 41 -15.56 9.35 15.49
CA ALA A 41 -16.16 8.66 16.63
C ALA A 41 -17.68 8.53 16.42
N ALA A 42 -18.23 7.33 16.66
CA ALA A 42 -19.66 7.07 16.53
C ALA A 42 -20.51 7.79 17.60
N GLY A 43 -19.89 8.13 18.74
CA GLY A 43 -20.49 8.85 19.85
C GLY A 43 -19.47 9.72 20.59
N ALA A 44 -19.94 10.52 21.55
CA ALA A 44 -19.11 11.42 22.35
C ALA A 44 -18.41 10.71 23.54
N ASP A 45 -18.60 9.40 23.69
CA ASP A 45 -18.00 8.62 24.75
C ASP A 45 -16.53 8.29 24.46
N GLU A 46 -15.81 8.01 25.54
CA GLU A 46 -14.37 7.74 25.53
C GLU A 46 -14.03 6.46 24.76
N VAL A 47 -14.94 5.48 24.71
CA VAL A 47 -14.73 4.23 23.97
C VAL A 47 -14.82 4.47 22.48
N SER A 48 -15.83 5.22 22.01
CA SER A 48 -15.97 5.63 20.61
C SER A 48 -14.76 6.44 20.14
N ALA A 49 -14.24 7.35 20.98
CA ALA A 49 -13.04 8.10 20.68
C ALA A 49 -11.79 7.21 20.58
N ALA A 50 -11.62 6.28 21.52
CA ALA A 50 -10.50 5.33 21.52
C ALA A 50 -10.54 4.37 20.31
N VAL A 51 -11.73 3.90 19.94
CA VAL A 51 -11.94 3.05 18.77
C VAL A 51 -11.61 3.79 17.48
N ALA A 52 -12.10 5.02 17.30
CA ALA A 52 -11.76 5.86 16.14
C ALA A 52 -10.24 6.10 16.02
N ALA A 53 -9.54 6.31 17.15
CA ALA A 53 -8.10 6.53 17.20
C ALA A 53 -7.25 5.28 16.82
N LEU A 54 -7.81 4.07 16.86
CA LEU A 54 -7.11 2.84 16.46
C LEU A 54 -6.96 2.69 14.94
N PHE A 55 -7.90 3.23 14.16
CA PHE A 55 -7.94 3.06 12.71
C PHE A 55 -6.72 3.66 11.99
N PRO A 56 -6.30 4.91 12.27
CA PRO A 56 -5.09 5.48 11.67
C PRO A 56 -3.81 4.66 11.94
N GLY A 57 -3.73 3.98 13.09
CA GLY A 57 -2.58 3.15 13.48
C GLY A 57 -2.57 1.73 12.89
N THR A 58 -3.70 1.27 12.34
CA THR A 58 -3.82 -0.10 11.78
C THR A 58 -3.08 -0.23 10.44
N ARG A 59 -2.81 0.88 9.75
CA ARG A 59 -1.96 0.93 8.55
C ARG A 59 -0.51 0.62 8.93
N ARG A 60 -0.10 -0.65 8.82
CA ARG A 60 1.31 -1.03 9.02
C ARG A 60 2.16 -0.52 7.85
N PRO A 61 3.27 0.20 8.11
CA PRO A 61 4.19 0.55 7.04
C PRO A 61 4.79 -0.72 6.46
N ILE A 62 4.78 -0.82 5.13
CA ILE A 62 5.47 -1.89 4.40
C ILE A 62 6.96 -1.65 4.64
N ARG A 63 7.62 -2.54 5.39
CA ARG A 63 9.06 -2.44 5.63
C ARG A 63 9.75 -2.56 4.27
N ARG A 64 10.56 -1.55 3.93
CA ARG A 64 11.48 -1.60 2.79
C ARG A 64 12.61 -2.57 3.07
#